data_AF-A0A376U2W4-F1
#
_entry.id   AF-A0A376U2W4-F1
#
_cell.length_a   1.000
_cell.length_b   1.000
_cell.length_c   1.000
_cell.angle_alpha   90.00
_cell.angle_beta   90.00
_cell.angle_gamma   90.00
#
_symmetry.space_group_name_H-M   'P 1'
#
loop_
_entity.id
_entity.type
_entity.pdbx_description
1 polymer ?
#
loop_
_entity_poly.entity_id
_entity_poly.type
_entity_poly.pdbx_seq_one_letter_code
_entity_poly.pdbx_strand_id
1 'polypeptide(L)'
;MMGSGRDREIRYGEGSPWFDIVLPCGGGITLTLHKLRSAQPLLAVLNRLEQRKPAGCATIRSTIAGVPAHANPNGLESQWL
;
A
#
# COMPACT_ATOMS: atom_id res chain seq x y z
N MET A 1 10.89 -4.47 -14.93
CA MET A 1 10.44 -3.54 -16.01
C MET A 1 9.50 -2.50 -15.41
N MET A 2 9.91 -1.22 -15.33
CA MET A 2 9.05 -0.13 -14.84
C MET A 2 8.06 0.29 -15.94
N GLY A 3 7.02 -0.52 -16.15
CA GLY A 3 6.06 -0.33 -17.23
C GLY A 3 5.11 0.85 -17.01
N SER A 4 4.83 1.60 -18.09
CA SER A 4 3.92 2.77 -18.23
C SER A 4 3.92 3.71 -17.03
N GLY A 5 4.55 4.88 -17.09
CA GLY A 5 4.74 5.82 -15.97
C GLY A 5 3.47 6.38 -15.31
N ARG A 6 2.63 5.50 -14.76
CA ARG A 6 1.36 5.68 -14.08
C ARG A 6 1.50 5.03 -12.71
N ASP A 7 0.74 5.57 -11.76
CA ASP A 7 0.65 5.01 -10.42
C ASP A 7 -0.01 3.62 -10.47
N ARG A 8 0.34 2.78 -9.51
CA ARG A 8 -0.15 1.39 -9.42
C ARG A 8 -0.51 1.08 -7.97
N GLU A 9 -1.57 0.34 -7.77
CA GLU A 9 -1.91 -0.26 -6.47
C GLU A 9 -1.77 -1.78 -6.62
N ILE A 10 -1.11 -2.41 -5.64
CA ILE A 10 -0.91 -3.87 -5.59
C ILE A 10 -1.34 -4.34 -4.21
N ARG A 11 -2.20 -5.35 -4.14
CA ARG A 11 -2.59 -6.01 -2.90
C ARG A 11 -1.82 -7.32 -2.75
N TYR A 12 -1.29 -7.58 -1.58
CA TYR A 12 -0.73 -8.86 -1.14
C TYR A 12 -1.52 -9.41 0.05
N GLY A 13 -1.47 -10.72 0.27
CA GLY A 13 -2.20 -11.43 1.31
C GLY A 13 -3.41 -12.20 0.75
N GLU A 14 -4.19 -12.79 1.65
CA GLU A 14 -5.28 -13.71 1.30
C GLU A 14 -6.22 -13.15 0.21
N GLY A 15 -6.45 -13.93 -0.84
CA GLY A 15 -7.30 -13.59 -1.99
C GLY A 15 -6.68 -12.60 -3.01
N SER A 16 -5.37 -12.32 -2.92
CA SER A 16 -4.63 -11.58 -3.95
C SER A 16 -4.30 -12.49 -5.15
N PRO A 17 -4.24 -11.96 -6.40
CA PRO A 17 -3.75 -12.71 -7.56
C PRO A 17 -2.21 -12.84 -7.61
N TRP A 18 -1.49 -12.15 -6.72
CA TRP A 18 -0.03 -12.15 -6.60
C TRP A 18 0.45 -13.09 -5.49
N PHE A 19 1.69 -13.59 -5.61
CA PHE A 19 2.31 -14.53 -4.68
C PHE A 19 2.04 -14.13 -3.22
N ASP A 20 1.48 -15.06 -2.47
CA ASP A 20 0.86 -14.76 -1.18
C ASP A 20 1.95 -14.52 -0.14
N ILE A 21 2.13 -13.27 0.27
CA ILE A 21 2.90 -12.97 1.48
C ILE A 21 1.96 -13.29 2.63
N VAL A 22 2.09 -14.50 3.18
CA VAL A 22 1.35 -14.90 4.37
C VAL A 22 1.82 -14.04 5.53
N LEU A 23 0.95 -13.13 5.98
CA LEU A 23 1.20 -12.37 7.20
C LEU A 23 0.81 -13.25 8.39
N PRO A 24 1.60 -13.28 9.48
CA PRO A 24 1.30 -14.09 10.66
C PRO A 24 -0.02 -13.71 11.36
N CYS A 25 -0.61 -12.57 11.01
CA CYS A 25 -1.90 -12.10 11.50
C CYS A 25 -3.09 -12.41 10.57
N GLY A 26 -2.88 -13.05 9.41
CA GLY A 26 -3.92 -13.31 8.41
C GLY A 26 -4.43 -12.07 7.67
N GLY A 27 -3.79 -10.91 7.84
CA GLY A 27 -4.16 -9.66 7.15
C GLY A 27 -3.63 -9.58 5.71
N GLY A 28 -3.94 -8.46 5.04
CA GLY A 28 -3.37 -8.11 3.73
C GLY A 28 -2.64 -6.76 3.75
N ILE A 29 -1.73 -6.56 2.81
CA ILE A 29 -1.04 -5.27 2.60
C ILE A 29 -1.42 -4.70 1.25
N THR A 30 -1.83 -3.44 1.23
CA THR A 30 -2.00 -2.65 0.00
C THR A 30 -0.79 -1.76 -0.19
N LEU A 31 -0.06 -1.98 -1.28
CA LEU A 31 1.05 -1.13 -1.71
C LEU A 31 0.58 -0.20 -2.82
N THR A 32 0.71 1.12 -2.60
CA THR A 32 0.50 2.12 -3.65
C THR A 32 1.85 2.63 -4.14
N LEU A 33 2.19 2.27 -5.37
CA LEU A 33 3.39 2.68 -6.08
C LEU A 33 3.09 3.95 -6.87
N HIS A 34 3.49 5.10 -6.33
CA HIS A 34 3.38 6.39 -7.01
C HIS A 34 4.66 6.71 -7.77
N LYS A 35 4.53 7.09 -9.05
CA LYS A 35 5.67 7.60 -9.80
C LYS A 35 5.96 9.03 -9.38
N LEU A 36 7.12 9.26 -8.78
CA LEU A 36 7.57 10.59 -8.41
C LEU A 36 7.86 11.42 -9.67
N ARG A 37 7.01 12.42 -9.94
CA ARG A 37 7.20 13.39 -11.04
C ARG A 37 8.13 14.53 -10.66
N SER A 38 8.20 14.83 -9.36
CA SER A 38 8.93 15.94 -8.78
C SER A 38 9.23 15.61 -7.32
N ALA A 39 10.47 15.83 -6.88
CA ALA A 39 10.87 15.61 -5.48
C ALA A 39 10.51 16.79 -4.57
N GLN A 40 10.17 17.95 -5.15
CA GLN A 40 9.91 19.18 -4.38
C GLN A 40 8.86 19.03 -3.26
N PRO A 41 7.72 18.33 -3.44
CA PRO A 41 6.76 18.12 -2.34
C PRO A 41 7.36 17.36 -1.15
N LEU A 42 8.19 16.35 -1.42
CA LEU A 42 8.88 15.58 -0.38
C LEU A 42 9.93 16.43 0.34
N LEU A 43 10.74 17.18 -0.42
CA LEU A 43 11.74 18.10 0.16
C LEU A 43 11.08 19.17 1.04
N ALA A 44 9.92 19.70 0.64
CA ALA A 44 9.18 20.67 1.44
C ALA A 44 8.67 20.09 2.76
N VAL A 45 8.21 18.83 2.76
CA VAL A 45 7.82 18.13 4.00
C VAL A 45 9.04 17.92 4.89
N LEU A 46 10.15 17.40 4.35
CA LEU A 46 11.40 17.18 5.10
C LEU A 46 11.90 18.46 5.76
N ASN A 47 11.96 19.57 5.01
CA ASN A 47 12.37 20.88 5.55
C ASN A 47 11.49 21.35 6.73
N ARG A 48 10.18 21.07 6.71
CA ARG A 48 9.28 21.42 7.83
C ARG A 48 9.50 20.50 9.03
N LEU A 49 9.71 19.21 8.79
CA LEU A 49 9.99 18.23 9.85
C LEU A 49 11.33 18.52 10.55
N GLU A 50 12.36 18.95 9.81
CA GLU A 50 13.63 19.42 10.38
C GLU A 50 13.44 20.61 11.33
N GLN A 51 12.50 21.50 11.00
CA GLN A 51 12.12 22.64 11.85
C GLN A 51 11.14 22.26 12.98
N ARG A 52 10.89 20.95 13.19
CA ARG A 52 9.88 20.41 14.13
C ARG A 52 8.48 20.99 13.92
N LYS A 53 8.14 21.33 12.68
CA LYS A 53 6.81 21.83 12.30
C LYS A 53 5.98 20.67 11.72
N PRO A 54 4.69 20.53 12.09
CA PRO A 54 3.81 19.54 11.47
C PRO A 54 3.76 19.69 9.95
N ALA A 55 3.85 18.57 9.24
CA ALA A 55 3.78 18.48 7.78
C ALA A 55 3.35 17.07 7.36
N GLY A 56 2.76 16.94 6.17
CA GLY A 56 2.39 15.67 5.58
C GLY A 56 2.30 15.79 4.06
N CYS A 57 2.33 14.64 3.37
CA CYS A 57 2.11 14.56 1.93
C CYS A 57 0.87 13.71 1.67
N ALA A 58 0.06 14.13 0.69
CA ALA A 58 -1.09 13.38 0.23
C ALA A 58 -0.90 13.01 -1.25
N THR A 59 -1.53 11.93 -1.66
CA THR A 59 -1.59 11.49 -3.05
C THR A 59 -3.05 11.49 -3.52
N ILE A 60 -3.29 11.83 -4.79
CA ILE A 60 -4.63 11.77 -5.35
C ILE A 60 -4.91 10.31 -5.70
N ARG A 61 -5.83 9.69 -4.96
CA ARG A 61 -6.20 8.29 -5.20
C ARG A 61 -7.06 8.20 -6.47
N SER A 62 -6.53 7.59 -7.53
CA SER A 62 -7.35 7.10 -8.64
C SER A 62 -7.75 5.67 -8.30
N THR A 63 -9.02 5.44 -8.01
CA THR A 63 -9.53 4.09 -7.73
C THR A 63 -9.37 3.24 -8.98
N ILE A 64 -8.53 2.20 -8.91
CA ILE A 64 -8.65 1.08 -9.82
C ILE A 64 -9.82 0.20 -9.34
N ALA A 65 -10.83 0.05 -10.19
CA ALA A 65 -12.00 -0.76 -9.87
C ALA A 65 -11.59 -2.22 -9.60
N GLY A 66 -11.85 -2.67 -8.38
CA GLY A 66 -12.15 -4.07 -8.07
C GLY A 66 -10.97 -5.00 -7.79
N VAL A 67 -10.57 -5.08 -6.52
CA VAL A 67 -10.32 -6.39 -5.90
C VAL A 67 -11.19 -6.42 -4.63
N PRO A 68 -12.23 -7.26 -4.55
CA PRO A 68 -13.03 -7.38 -3.34
C PRO A 68 -12.13 -7.81 -2.18
N ALA A 69 -12.33 -7.21 -1.01
CA ALA A 69 -11.74 -7.69 0.22
C ALA A 69 -12.20 -9.14 0.43
N HIS A 70 -11.27 -10.08 0.53
CA HIS A 70 -11.60 -11.45 0.88
C HIS A 70 -12.15 -11.44 2.31
N ALA A 71 -13.43 -11.75 2.48
CA ALA A 71 -13.99 -12.08 3.78
C ALA A 71 -13.56 -13.52 4.08
N ASN A 72 -12.74 -13.73 5.11
CA ASN A 72 -12.39 -15.07 5.58
C ASN A 72 -13.68 -15.76 6.07
N PRO A 73 -14.15 -16.84 5.43
CA PRO A 73 -15.38 -17.53 5.82
C PRO A 73 -15.16 -18.57 6.93
N ASN A 74 -13.92 -18.86 7.32
CA ASN A 74 -13.57 -19.93 8.25
C ASN A 74 -12.80 -19.39 9.46
N GLY A 75 -13.54 -18.80 10.41
CA GLY A 75 -13.00 -18.48 11.74
C GLY A 75 -12.74 -19.73 12.57
N LEU A 76 -11.67 -20.48 12.26
CA LEU A 76 -11.17 -21.55 13.12
C LEU A 76 -9.64 -21.60 13.12
N GLU A 77 -9.06 -21.15 14.24
CA GLU A 77 -7.89 -21.71 14.93
C GLU A 77 -6.73 -22.22 14.06
N SER A 78 -5.79 -21.34 13.70
CA SER A 78 -4.44 -21.79 13.36
C SER A 78 -3.65 -22.02 14.64
N GLN A 79 -3.73 -23.26 15.10
CA GLN A 79 -2.85 -23.84 16.10
C GLN A 79 -1.41 -23.74 15.56
N TRP A 80 -0.61 -22.85 16.17
CA TRP A 80 0.81 -22.71 15.89
C TRP A 80 1.55 -24.00 16.29
N LEU A 81 1.95 -24.79 15.28
CA LEU A 81 3.04 -25.77 15.34
C LEU A 81 4.08 -25.40 14.28
#